data_AF-S7YEA8-F1
#
_entry.id   AF-S7YEA8-F1
#
_cell.length_a   1.000
_cell.length_b   1.000
_cell.length_c   1.000
_cell.angle_alpha   90.00
_cell.angle_beta   90.00
_cell.angle_gamma   90.00
#
_symmetry.space_group_name_H-M   'P 1'
#
loop_
_entity.id
_entity.type
_entity.pdbx_description
1 polymer ?
#
loop_
_entity_poly.entity_id
_entity_poly.type
_entity_poly.pdbx_seq_one_letter_code
_entity_poly.pdbx_strand_id
1 'polypeptide(L)'
;MNTRVAISDLFTRDEISELTSKSDLHGGWAVFSTWAVIGGTFAAVASFWDYVPAWGKLLLCIVALIILAGRQLALAILMHDASHQSLFKTKWLNDTLTDWLCARPIWNDLHKYRAHHIRHHSKTSTVDDPDLTLVSGFRVPQQAA
;
A
#
# COMPACT_ATOMS: atom_id res chain seq x y z
N MET A 1 24.71 -22.99 1.64
CA MET A 1 24.79 -22.59 0.21
C MET A 1 23.66 -21.61 -0.05
N ASN A 2 23.99 -20.32 -0.16
CA ASN A 2 23.02 -19.28 -0.49
C ASN A 2 22.98 -19.20 -2.02
N THR A 3 22.26 -20.13 -2.66
CA THR A 3 22.17 -20.17 -4.12
C THR A 3 21.24 -19.05 -4.56
N ARG A 4 21.78 -17.85 -4.75
CA ARG A 4 21.04 -16.75 -5.35
C ARG A 4 20.78 -17.12 -6.81
N VAL A 5 19.60 -17.66 -7.08
CA VAL A 5 19.10 -17.88 -8.43
C VAL A 5 18.88 -16.51 -9.06
N ALA A 6 19.48 -16.25 -10.23
CA ALA A 6 19.22 -14.99 -10.91
C ALA A 6 17.81 -15.03 -11.52
N ILE A 7 17.12 -13.89 -11.56
CA ILE A 7 15.77 -13.82 -12.17
C ILE A 7 15.82 -14.27 -13.64
N SER A 8 16.92 -13.98 -14.33
CA SER A 8 17.19 -14.41 -15.71
C SER A 8 17.33 -15.92 -15.88
N ASP A 9 17.57 -16.67 -14.80
CA ASP A 9 17.64 -18.13 -14.84
C ASP A 9 16.23 -18.76 -14.78
N LEU A 10 15.24 -17.99 -14.33
CA LEU A 10 13.85 -18.43 -14.14
C LEU A 10 12.91 -17.91 -15.23
N PHE A 11 13.18 -16.71 -15.75
CA PHE A 11 12.32 -16.02 -16.71
C PHE A 11 13.12 -15.50 -17.90
N THR A 12 12.49 -15.53 -19.07
CA THR A 12 12.97 -14.83 -20.26
C THR A 12 12.89 -13.32 -20.08
N ARG A 13 13.60 -12.57 -20.94
CA ARG A 13 13.56 -11.09 -20.90
C ARG A 13 12.15 -10.54 -21.15
N ASP A 14 11.40 -11.19 -22.03
CA ASP A 14 10.04 -10.77 -22.38
C ASP A 14 9.08 -10.98 -21.20
N GLU A 15 9.16 -12.12 -20.51
CA GLU A 15 8.40 -12.39 -19.29
C GLU A 15 8.74 -11.40 -18.16
N ILE A 16 10.03 -11.10 -17.97
CA ILE A 16 10.46 -10.09 -16.98
C ILE A 16 9.86 -8.73 -17.34
N SER A 17 9.92 -8.33 -18.61
CA SER A 17 9.36 -7.06 -19.07
C SER A 17 7.85 -7.00 -18.85
N GLU A 18 7.12 -8.08 -19.15
CA GLU A 18 5.68 -8.16 -18.95
C GLU A 18 5.31 -8.02 -17.47
N LEU A 19 5.93 -8.83 -16.60
CA LEU A 19 5.68 -8.86 -15.16
C LEU A 19 6.08 -7.57 -14.42
N THR A 20 7.03 -6.80 -14.98
CA THR A 20 7.52 -5.57 -14.34
C THR A 20 7.02 -4.30 -15.04
N SER A 21 6.16 -4.43 -16.06
CA SER A 21 5.64 -3.31 -16.80
C SER A 21 4.77 -2.40 -15.92
N LYS A 22 5.06 -1.10 -15.95
CA LYS A 22 4.36 -0.08 -15.15
C LYS A 22 3.32 0.62 -16.02
N SER A 23 2.18 0.96 -15.44
CA SER A 23 1.06 1.58 -16.16
C SER A 23 0.43 2.72 -15.37
N ASP A 24 0.45 3.93 -15.94
CA ASP A 24 -0.20 5.08 -15.32
C ASP A 24 -1.72 4.91 -15.24
N LEU A 25 -2.31 4.18 -16.19
CA LEU A 25 -3.74 3.89 -16.20
C LEU A 25 -4.13 2.99 -15.02
N HIS A 26 -3.39 1.90 -14.79
CA HIS A 26 -3.69 0.99 -13.68
C HIS A 26 -3.44 1.66 -12.33
N GLY A 27 -2.32 2.39 -12.18
CA GLY A 27 -2.05 3.17 -10.97
C GLY A 27 -3.13 4.22 -10.72
N GLY A 28 -3.55 4.94 -11.76
CA GLY A 28 -4.61 5.94 -11.69
C GLY A 28 -5.96 5.34 -11.31
N TRP A 29 -6.31 4.19 -11.90
CA TRP A 29 -7.52 3.45 -11.56
C TRP A 29 -7.51 2.96 -10.10
N ALA A 30 -6.38 2.46 -9.61
CA ALA A 30 -6.26 2.00 -8.23
C ALA A 30 -6.47 3.14 -7.21
N VAL A 31 -5.87 4.31 -7.47
CA VAL A 31 -6.08 5.52 -6.65
C VAL A 31 -7.53 6.00 -6.76
N PHE A 32 -8.04 6.15 -7.98
CA PHE A 32 -9.40 6.64 -8.23
C PHE A 32 -10.46 5.75 -7.58
N SER A 33 -10.41 4.43 -7.82
CA SER A 33 -11.39 3.49 -7.25
C SER A 33 -11.36 3.48 -5.72
N THR A 34 -10.18 3.62 -5.11
CA THR A 34 -10.05 3.73 -3.65
C THR A 34 -10.76 4.98 -3.13
N TRP A 35 -10.52 6.14 -3.75
CA TRP A 35 -11.19 7.38 -3.38
C TRP A 35 -12.68 7.40 -3.69
N ALA A 36 -13.10 6.77 -4.79
CA ALA A 36 -14.51 6.61 -5.14
C ALA A 36 -15.26 5.81 -4.07
N VAL A 37 -14.66 4.76 -3.51
CA VAL A 37 -15.26 3.99 -2.41
C VAL A 37 -15.28 4.81 -1.11
N ILE A 38 -14.22 5.54 -0.79
CA ILE A 38 -14.19 6.44 0.39
C ILE A 38 -15.30 7.49 0.29
N GLY A 39 -15.32 8.25 -0.81
CA GLY A 39 -16.32 9.29 -1.05
C GLY A 39 -17.73 8.73 -1.13
N GLY A 40 -17.92 7.60 -1.81
CA GLY A 40 -19.20 6.88 -1.89
C GLY A 40 -19.69 6.41 -0.52
N THR A 41 -18.79 5.97 0.37
CA THR A 41 -19.15 5.58 1.74
C THR A 41 -19.66 6.77 2.54
N PHE A 42 -18.95 7.91 2.50
CA PHE A 42 -19.42 9.14 3.16
C PHE A 42 -20.74 9.64 2.57
N ALA A 43 -20.87 9.63 1.24
CA ALA A 43 -22.10 10.04 0.56
C ALA A 43 -23.29 9.14 0.94
N ALA A 44 -23.08 7.82 1.04
CA ALA A 44 -24.11 6.89 1.49
C ALA A 44 -24.53 7.18 2.93
N VAL A 45 -23.59 7.33 3.86
CA VAL A 45 -23.90 7.65 5.25
C VAL A 45 -24.73 8.94 5.34
N ALA A 46 -24.31 9.99 4.65
CA ALA A 46 -25.03 11.27 4.62
C ALA A 46 -26.42 11.15 4.01
N SER A 47 -26.57 10.39 2.92
CA SER A 47 -27.84 10.25 2.20
C SER A 47 -28.88 9.43 2.97
N PHE A 48 -28.46 8.42 3.73
CA PHE A 48 -29.36 7.56 4.48
C PHE A 48 -29.67 8.04 5.90
N TRP A 49 -28.92 9.02 6.42
CA TRP A 49 -28.95 9.41 7.84
C TRP A 49 -30.34 9.70 8.37
N ASP A 50 -31.15 10.49 7.65
CA ASP A 50 -32.48 10.89 8.13
C ASP A 50 -33.56 9.81 7.93
N TYR A 51 -33.26 8.80 7.10
CA TYR A 51 -34.20 7.72 6.76
C TYR A 51 -34.04 6.48 7.66
N VAL A 52 -33.03 6.44 8.52
CA VAL A 52 -32.78 5.29 9.41
C VAL A 52 -33.02 5.64 10.89
N PRO A 53 -33.65 4.76 11.68
CA PRO A 53 -33.78 4.94 13.12
C PRO A 53 -32.41 4.87 13.81
N ALA A 54 -32.34 5.27 15.08
CA ALA A 54 -31.07 5.35 15.83
C ALA A 54 -30.23 4.06 15.82
N TRP A 55 -30.86 2.88 15.95
CA TRP A 55 -30.16 1.60 15.86
C TRP A 55 -29.62 1.32 14.44
N GLY A 56 -30.33 1.78 13.41
CA GLY A 56 -29.91 1.68 12.01
C GLY A 56 -28.72 2.58 11.70
N LYS A 57 -28.67 3.78 12.31
CA LYS A 57 -27.49 4.67 12.25
C LYS A 57 -26.24 4.00 12.80
N LEU A 58 -26.36 3.30 13.93
CA LEU A 58 -25.24 2.56 14.51
C LEU A 58 -24.71 1.49 13.55
N LEU A 59 -25.60 0.68 12.96
CA LEU A 59 -25.21 -0.35 11.99
C LEU A 59 -24.60 0.27 10.72
N LEU A 60 -25.18 1.35 10.20
CA LEU A 60 -24.67 2.10 9.05
C LEU A 60 -23.25 2.61 9.31
N CYS A 61 -23.00 3.18 10.49
CA CYS A 61 -21.66 3.61 10.90
C CYS A 61 -20.68 2.42 11.02
N ILE A 62 -21.09 1.29 11.58
CA ILE A 62 -20.23 0.09 11.68
C ILE A 62 -19.81 -0.39 10.28
N VAL A 63 -20.76 -0.51 9.36
CA VAL A 63 -20.48 -0.93 7.97
C VAL A 63 -19.55 0.09 7.29
N ALA A 64 -19.83 1.38 7.44
CA ALA A 64 -18.97 2.43 6.90
C ALA A 64 -17.54 2.35 7.45
N LEU A 65 -17.37 2.13 8.76
CA LEU A 65 -16.06 1.99 9.39
C LEU A 65 -15.28 0.79 8.86
N ILE A 66 -15.93 -0.36 8.66
CA ILE A 66 -15.28 -1.55 8.07
C ILE A 66 -14.76 -1.23 6.65
N ILE A 67 -15.60 -0.59 5.83
CA ILE A 67 -15.23 -0.21 4.46
C ILE A 67 -14.06 0.79 4.48
N LEU A 68 -14.17 1.83 5.29
CA LEU A 68 -13.15 2.89 5.40
C LEU A 68 -11.83 2.35 5.95
N ALA A 69 -11.84 1.47 6.96
CA ALA A 69 -10.63 0.83 7.46
C ALA A 69 -9.94 0.00 6.37
N GLY A 70 -10.71 -0.74 5.56
CA GLY A 70 -10.17 -1.45 4.41
C GLY A 70 -9.59 -0.51 3.34
N ARG A 71 -10.19 0.67 3.12
CA ARG A 71 -9.65 1.67 2.18
C ARG A 71 -8.44 2.41 2.74
N GLN A 72 -8.35 2.61 4.05
CA GLN A 72 -7.16 3.14 4.72
C GLN A 72 -5.95 2.20 4.50
N LEU A 73 -6.15 0.89 4.63
CA LEU A 73 -5.13 -0.10 4.29
C LEU A 73 -4.77 -0.06 2.78
N ALA A 74 -5.76 0.07 1.90
CA ALA A 74 -5.49 0.22 0.47
C ALA A 74 -4.63 1.45 0.16
N LEU A 75 -4.88 2.61 0.79
CA LEU A 75 -4.04 3.80 0.63
C LEU A 75 -2.60 3.54 1.11
N ALA A 76 -2.41 2.79 2.21
CA ALA A 76 -1.08 2.41 2.68
C ALA A 76 -0.35 1.49 1.68
N ILE A 77 -1.05 0.55 1.04
CA ILE A 77 -0.50 -0.32 -0.02
C ILE A 77 -0.09 0.50 -1.24
N LEU A 78 -0.94 1.44 -1.68
CA LEU A 78 -0.61 2.31 -2.82
C LEU A 78 0.61 3.21 -2.53
N MET A 79 0.70 3.75 -1.31
CA MET A 79 1.89 4.46 -0.84
C MET A 79 3.13 3.56 -0.85
N HIS A 80 3.01 2.32 -0.39
CA HIS A 80 4.08 1.32 -0.43
C HIS A 80 4.58 1.08 -1.87
N ASP A 81 3.70 0.85 -2.82
CA ASP A 81 4.09 0.58 -4.21
C ASP A 81 4.72 1.81 -4.88
N ALA A 82 4.22 3.00 -4.59
CA ALA A 82 4.85 4.24 -5.04
C ALA A 82 6.22 4.50 -4.39
N SER A 83 6.45 3.97 -3.19
CA SER A 83 7.76 4.02 -2.54
C SER A 83 8.82 3.24 -3.34
N HIS A 84 8.41 2.15 -3.99
CA HIS A 84 9.20 1.36 -4.93
C HIS A 84 9.24 1.94 -6.35
N GLN A 85 8.54 3.04 -6.60
CA GLN A 85 8.36 3.64 -7.94
C GLN A 85 7.72 2.66 -8.95
N SER A 86 6.89 1.73 -8.49
CA SER A 86 6.24 0.72 -9.33
C SER A 86 4.78 1.03 -9.64
N LEU A 87 4.09 1.84 -8.81
CA LEU A 87 2.67 2.14 -8.96
C LEU A 87 2.35 2.86 -10.28
N PHE A 88 3.16 3.86 -10.63
CA PHE A 88 3.04 4.61 -11.89
C PHE A 88 4.29 4.46 -12.75
N LYS A 89 4.11 4.51 -14.07
CA LYS A 89 5.23 4.67 -15.02
C LYS A 89 5.85 6.06 -14.90
N THR A 90 5.01 7.07 -14.71
CA THR A 90 5.44 8.46 -14.59
C THR A 90 5.92 8.77 -13.17
N LYS A 91 7.17 9.24 -13.06
CA LYS A 91 7.86 9.44 -11.77
C LYS A 91 7.14 10.41 -10.82
N TRP A 92 6.71 11.57 -11.32
CA TRP A 92 6.08 12.59 -10.47
C TRP A 92 4.77 12.10 -9.83
N LEU A 93 4.03 11.19 -10.50
CA LEU A 93 2.81 10.60 -9.95
C LEU A 93 3.13 9.76 -8.71
N ASN A 94 4.20 8.96 -8.76
CA ASN A 94 4.66 8.20 -7.59
C ASN A 94 5.09 9.13 -6.46
N ASP A 95 5.74 10.26 -6.75
CA ASP A 95 6.36 11.11 -5.73
C ASP A 95 5.41 12.14 -5.11
N THR A 96 4.62 12.83 -5.92
CA THR A 96 3.79 13.94 -5.46
C THR A 96 2.33 13.54 -5.35
N LEU A 97 1.76 12.91 -6.38
CA LEU A 97 0.34 12.55 -6.37
C LEU A 97 0.05 11.53 -5.27
N THR A 98 0.86 10.48 -5.16
CA THR A 98 0.67 9.46 -4.11
C THR A 98 0.95 9.99 -2.70
N ASP A 99 1.87 10.93 -2.52
CA ASP A 99 2.09 11.56 -1.20
C ASP A 99 0.81 12.28 -0.73
N TRP A 100 0.20 13.08 -1.60
CA TRP A 100 -1.02 13.84 -1.29
C TRP A 100 -2.27 12.99 -1.19
N LEU A 101 -2.45 12.03 -2.10
CA LEU A 101 -3.69 11.26 -2.21
C LEU A 101 -3.66 9.93 -1.46
N CYS A 102 -2.50 9.43 -1.04
CA CYS A 102 -2.41 8.13 -0.37
C CYS A 102 -1.67 8.18 0.96
N ALA A 103 -0.54 8.88 1.07
CA ALA A 103 0.23 8.91 2.31
C ALA A 103 -0.37 9.86 3.37
N ARG A 104 -0.54 11.13 3.03
CA ARG A 104 -1.03 12.16 3.97
C ARG A 104 -2.42 11.88 4.56
N PRO A 105 -3.41 11.38 3.80
CA PRO A 105 -4.74 11.09 4.34
C PRO A 105 -4.73 10.05 5.47
N ILE A 106 -3.69 9.23 5.55
CA ILE A 106 -3.50 8.23 6.60
C ILE A 106 -2.38 8.62 7.57
N TRP A 107 -2.08 9.93 7.65
CA TRP A 107 -1.04 10.53 8.50
C TRP A 107 0.37 10.00 8.26
N ASN A 108 0.71 9.70 7.01
CA ASN A 108 2.05 9.28 6.61
C ASN A 108 2.73 10.31 5.69
N ASP A 109 4.03 10.16 5.51
CA ASP A 109 4.89 10.96 4.63
C ASP A 109 5.62 9.99 3.69
N LEU A 110 5.32 10.07 2.39
CA LEU A 110 5.83 9.10 1.43
C LEU A 110 7.36 9.08 1.37
N HIS A 111 8.02 10.25 1.48
CA HIS A 111 9.46 10.34 1.30
C HIS A 111 10.20 9.78 2.51
N LYS A 112 9.73 10.07 3.72
CA LYS A 112 10.25 9.48 4.96
C LYS A 112 10.00 7.97 4.98
N TYR A 113 8.78 7.55 4.63
CA TYR A 113 8.43 6.14 4.52
C TYR A 113 9.35 5.43 3.53
N ARG A 114 9.55 5.96 2.32
CA ARG A 114 10.44 5.37 1.31
C ARG A 114 11.86 5.18 1.82
N ALA A 115 12.45 6.21 2.42
CA ALA A 115 13.83 6.14 2.92
C ALA A 115 14.00 5.02 3.96
N HIS A 116 13.04 4.91 4.88
CA HIS A 116 12.98 3.84 5.87
C HIS A 116 12.75 2.46 5.23
N HIS A 117 11.76 2.36 4.35
CA HIS A 117 11.29 1.13 3.71
C HIS A 117 12.33 0.48 2.80
N ILE A 118 13.06 1.28 2.02
CA ILE A 118 14.15 0.76 1.17
C ILE A 118 15.29 0.21 2.03
N ARG A 119 15.57 0.81 3.19
CA ARG A 119 16.55 0.25 4.14
C ARG A 119 16.07 -1.09 4.65
N HIS A 120 14.81 -1.19 5.11
CA HIS A 120 14.19 -2.47 5.50
C HIS A 120 14.35 -3.54 4.42
N HIS A 121 13.94 -3.28 3.17
CA HIS A 121 14.07 -4.26 2.09
C HIS A 121 15.50 -4.65 1.75
N SER A 122 16.47 -3.73 1.88
CA SER A 122 17.88 -4.03 1.61
C SER A 122 18.56 -4.84 2.73
N LYS A 123 18.00 -4.80 3.94
CA LYS A 123 18.57 -5.37 5.17
C LYS A 123 17.63 -6.36 5.86
N THR A 124 16.60 -6.84 5.16
CA THR A 124 15.52 -7.62 5.74
C THR A 124 16.05 -8.78 6.59
N SER A 125 15.56 -8.89 7.82
CA SER A 125 15.93 -9.95 8.78
C SER A 125 17.41 -9.98 9.18
N THR A 126 18.17 -8.92 8.92
CA THR A 126 19.53 -8.73 9.46
C THR A 126 19.50 -7.82 10.68
N VAL A 127 20.61 -7.71 11.40
CA VAL A 127 20.76 -6.77 12.53
C VAL A 127 20.60 -5.30 12.14
N ASP A 128 20.77 -4.97 10.86
CA ASP A 128 20.65 -3.62 10.32
C ASP A 128 19.21 -3.26 9.88
N ASP A 129 18.28 -4.21 9.95
CA ASP A 129 16.88 -4.03 9.59
C ASP A 129 16.19 -3.07 10.60
N PRO A 130 15.73 -1.87 10.18
CA PRO A 130 15.04 -0.96 11.07
C PRO A 130 13.74 -1.55 11.65
N ASP A 131 13.14 -2.53 10.97
CA ASP A 131 11.90 -3.20 11.39
C ASP A 131 12.13 -4.52 12.12
N LEU A 132 13.38 -4.85 12.49
CA LEU A 132 13.69 -6.12 13.15
C LEU A 132 12.85 -6.36 14.41
N THR A 133 12.57 -5.31 15.18
CA THR A 133 11.76 -5.39 16.41
C THR A 133 10.31 -5.80 16.16
N LEU A 134 9.78 -5.55 14.95
CA LEU A 134 8.43 -5.96 14.57
C LEU A 134 8.34 -7.47 14.33
N VAL A 135 9.46 -8.11 14.00
CA VAL A 135 9.53 -9.53 13.63
C VAL A 135 10.30 -10.40 14.63
N SER A 136 11.02 -9.81 15.58
CA SER A 136 11.87 -10.53 16.54
C SER A 136 11.09 -11.49 17.45
N GLY A 137 9.78 -11.28 17.61
CA GLY A 137 8.89 -12.19 18.34
C GLY A 137 8.47 -13.42 17.55
N PHE A 138 8.66 -13.44 16.22
CA PHE A 138 8.35 -14.58 15.38
C PHE A 138 9.47 -15.62 15.46
N ARG A 139 9.11 -16.90 15.60
CA ARG A 139 10.06 -18.02 15.59
C ARG A 139 10.49 -18.33 14.15
N VAL A 140 11.21 -17.43 13.52
CA VAL A 140 11.86 -17.66 12.22
C VAL A 140 13.33 -18.00 12.43
N PRO A 141 13.87 -19.05 11.77
CA PRO A 141 15.30 -19.31 11.80
C PRO A 141 16.05 -18.07 11.31
N GLN A 142 16.89 -17.49 12.15
CA GLN A 142 17.72 -16.34 11.78
C GLN A 142 18.70 -16.81 10.70
N GLN A 143 18.73 -16.12 9.55
CA GLN A 143 19.78 -16.37 8.57
C GLN A 143 21.11 -15.94 9.20
N ALA A 144 22.03 -16.91 9.35
CA ALA A 144 23.37 -16.64 9.82
C ALA A 144 24.05 -15.60 8.90
N ALA A 145 24.57 -14.53 9.53
CA ALA A 145 25.24 -13.43 8.87
C ALA A 145 26.49 -13.86 8.09
#